data_AF-X1TMV8-F1
#
_entry.id   AF-X1TMV8-F1
#
_cell.length_a   1.000
_cell.length_b   1.000
_cell.length_c   1.000
_cell.angle_alpha   90.00
_cell.angle_beta   90.00
_cell.angle_gamma   90.00
#
_symmetry.space_group_name_H-M   'P 1'
#
loop_
_entity.id
_entity.type
_entity.pdbx_description
1 polymer ?
#
loop_
_entity_poly.entity_id
_entity_poly.type
_entity_poly.pdbx_seq_one_letter_code
_entity_poly.pdbx_strand_id
1 'polypeptide(L)'
;MVNKRQKTSRLTASVHIAEMLRLRQEAIETATRLEAVVDRIGKAATIEAYPPPEVAHKAEAVGVTKGKLNTLSTVLLGILAGVFIGLGAMFCTLVTTDAGLGFGLTKLLGGLAFCLGLILVVVAGAELFTGNCLMTMSWMSGRTSFAQLLRNWGLVYFANLIGALSLAGLMFYTYQWMLSG
;
A
#
# COMPACT_ATOMS: atom_id res chain seq x y z
N MET A 1 37.90 67.34 -5.43
CA MET A 1 36.58 66.80 -5.00
C MET A 1 36.00 65.69 -5.90
N VAL A 2 36.57 65.40 -7.08
CA VAL A 2 36.01 64.43 -8.06
C VAL A 2 36.25 62.95 -7.69
N ASN A 3 37.36 62.63 -7.02
CA ASN A 3 37.80 61.24 -6.77
C ASN A 3 36.95 60.48 -5.72
N LYS A 4 36.32 61.17 -4.76
CA LYS A 4 35.46 60.50 -3.75
C LYS A 4 34.14 60.01 -4.35
N ARG A 5 33.48 60.77 -5.24
CA ARG A 5 32.18 60.40 -5.85
C ARG A 5 32.29 59.20 -6.79
N GLN A 6 33.38 59.09 -7.54
CA GLN A 6 33.65 57.94 -8.44
C GLN A 6 33.90 56.64 -7.65
N LYS A 7 34.56 56.73 -6.49
CA LYS A 7 34.83 55.56 -5.63
C LYS A 7 33.56 55.04 -4.96
N THR A 8 32.67 55.93 -4.50
CA THR A 8 31.38 55.55 -3.89
C THR A 8 30.42 54.92 -4.91
N SER A 9 30.37 55.43 -6.15
CA SER A 9 29.56 54.86 -7.24
C SER A 9 30.03 53.48 -7.70
N ARG A 10 31.34 53.20 -7.64
CA ARG A 10 31.88 51.86 -7.94
C ARG A 10 31.62 50.86 -6.81
N LEU A 11 31.67 51.29 -5.56
CA LEU A 11 31.38 50.42 -4.41
C LEU A 11 29.91 49.96 -4.39
N THR A 12 28.95 50.84 -4.68
CA THR A 12 27.53 50.48 -4.71
C THR A 12 27.19 49.52 -5.84
N ALA A 13 27.80 49.69 -7.03
CA ALA A 13 27.66 48.75 -8.14
C ALA A 13 28.23 47.36 -7.80
N SER A 14 29.40 47.29 -7.16
CA SER A 14 30.01 46.02 -6.75
C SER A 14 29.21 45.27 -5.69
N VAL A 15 28.60 45.97 -4.73
CA VAL A 15 27.73 45.36 -3.72
C VAL A 15 26.46 44.81 -4.35
N HIS A 16 25.83 45.56 -5.26
CA HIS A 16 24.60 45.12 -5.92
C HIS A 16 24.85 43.92 -6.87
N ILE A 17 26.01 43.90 -7.54
CA ILE A 17 26.42 42.74 -8.35
C ILE A 17 26.68 41.52 -7.45
N ALA A 18 27.35 41.69 -6.30
CA ALA A 18 27.60 40.59 -5.36
C ALA A 18 26.29 40.02 -4.78
N GLU A 19 25.32 40.87 -4.45
CA GLU A 19 23.99 40.46 -3.98
C GLU A 19 23.20 39.75 -5.09
N MET A 20 23.25 40.27 -6.32
CA MET A 20 22.64 39.61 -7.48
C MET A 20 23.23 38.23 -7.75
N LEU A 21 24.56 38.07 -7.62
CA LEU A 21 25.24 36.79 -7.78
C LEU A 21 24.88 35.79 -6.67
N ARG A 22 24.75 36.26 -5.43
CA ARG A 22 24.29 35.45 -4.30
C ARG A 22 22.86 34.93 -4.50
N LEU A 23 21.93 35.82 -4.89
CA LEU A 23 20.54 35.43 -5.17
C LEU A 23 20.44 34.44 -6.34
N ARG A 24 21.28 34.60 -7.37
CA ARG A 24 21.37 33.63 -8.48
C ARG A 24 21.89 32.27 -8.00
N GLN A 25 22.89 32.24 -7.13
CA GLN A 25 23.42 30.99 -6.56
C GLN A 25 22.43 30.29 -5.64
N GLU A 26 21.72 31.01 -4.78
CA GLU A 26 20.66 30.45 -3.94
C GLU A 26 19.50 29.88 -4.76
N ALA A 27 19.12 30.57 -5.85
CA ALA A 27 18.09 30.09 -6.77
C ALA A 27 18.52 28.83 -7.53
N ILE A 28 19.80 28.75 -7.94
CA ILE A 28 20.36 27.56 -8.58
C ILE A 28 20.38 26.39 -7.60
N GLU A 29 20.79 26.60 -6.35
CA GLU A 29 20.85 25.54 -5.34
C GLU A 29 19.45 25.01 -4.97
N THR A 30 18.46 25.89 -4.84
CA THR A 30 17.06 25.47 -4.61
C THR A 30 16.49 24.70 -5.80
N ALA A 31 16.79 25.11 -7.04
CA ALA A 31 16.39 24.36 -8.24
C ALA A 31 17.02 22.96 -8.27
N THR A 32 18.32 22.83 -8.01
CA THR A 32 19.01 21.53 -7.96
C THR A 32 18.48 20.63 -6.85
N ARG A 33 18.16 21.18 -5.68
CA ARG A 33 17.54 20.42 -4.58
C ARG A 33 16.13 19.95 -4.94
N LEU A 34 15.36 20.76 -5.65
CA LEU A 34 14.02 20.39 -6.12
C LEU A 34 14.08 19.25 -7.14
N GLU A 35 14.97 19.33 -8.12
CA GLU A 35 15.19 18.25 -9.09
C GLU A 35 15.62 16.94 -8.42
N ALA A 36 16.51 17.01 -7.42
CA ALA A 36 16.93 15.83 -6.66
C ALA A 36 15.78 15.21 -5.83
N VAL A 37 14.89 16.03 -5.28
CA VAL A 37 13.68 15.55 -4.57
C VAL A 37 12.70 14.93 -5.57
N VAL A 38 12.50 15.54 -6.74
CA VAL A 38 11.65 15.02 -7.80
C VAL A 38 12.18 13.67 -8.31
N ASP A 39 13.49 13.51 -8.51
CA ASP A 39 14.09 12.22 -8.89
C ASP A 39 13.95 11.15 -7.80
N ARG A 40 14.09 11.52 -6.51
CA ARG A 40 13.85 10.59 -5.39
C ARG A 40 12.40 10.14 -5.31
N ILE A 41 11.45 11.06 -5.50
CA ILE A 41 10.01 10.75 -5.52
C ILE A 41 9.70 9.89 -6.76
N GLY A 42 10.26 10.24 -7.92
CA GLY A 42 10.11 9.50 -9.17
C GLY A 42 10.64 8.07 -9.05
N LYS A 43 11.84 7.88 -8.49
CA LYS A 43 12.38 6.55 -8.19
C LYS A 43 11.51 5.78 -7.22
N ALA A 44 11.05 6.38 -6.12
CA ALA A 44 10.16 5.72 -5.16
C ALA A 44 8.83 5.26 -5.80
N ALA A 45 8.31 6.03 -6.76
CA ALA A 45 7.10 5.68 -7.50
C ALA A 45 7.35 4.60 -8.59
N THR A 46 8.56 4.47 -9.12
CA THR A 46 8.90 3.52 -10.19
C THR A 46 9.48 2.18 -9.71
N ILE A 47 9.73 2.00 -8.40
CA ILE A 47 10.39 0.78 -7.87
C ILE A 47 9.69 -0.53 -8.28
N GLU A 48 8.38 -0.55 -8.55
CA GLU A 48 7.67 -1.75 -9.03
C GLU A 48 6.63 -1.49 -10.14
N ALA A 49 6.80 -0.45 -10.96
CA ALA A 49 5.91 -0.20 -12.10
C ALA A 49 6.30 -1.07 -13.30
N TYR A 50 5.97 -2.36 -13.24
CA TYR A 50 6.28 -3.32 -14.29
C TYR A 50 5.33 -3.19 -15.50
N PRO A 51 5.83 -3.35 -16.74
CA PRO A 51 4.96 -3.47 -17.91
C PRO A 51 4.07 -4.73 -17.78
N PRO A 52 2.87 -4.75 -18.40
CA PRO A 52 1.90 -5.84 -18.23
C PRO A 52 2.46 -7.28 -18.41
N PRO A 53 3.37 -7.55 -19.37
CA PRO A 53 3.97 -8.89 -19.50
C PRO A 53 4.81 -9.29 -18.30
N GLU A 54 5.56 -8.37 -17.70
CA GLU A 54 6.40 -8.65 -16.53
C GLU A 54 5.55 -8.91 -15.27
N VAL A 55 4.43 -8.19 -15.11
CA VAL A 55 3.45 -8.47 -14.05
C VAL A 55 2.88 -9.89 -14.20
N ALA A 56 2.56 -10.31 -15.42
CA ALA A 56 2.04 -11.66 -15.69
C ALA A 56 3.07 -12.73 -15.33
N HIS A 57 4.35 -12.54 -15.68
CA HIS A 57 5.43 -13.46 -15.29
C HIS A 57 5.64 -13.51 -13.77
N LYS A 58 5.55 -12.37 -13.07
CA LYS A 58 5.60 -12.33 -11.60
C LYS A 58 4.42 -13.08 -10.98
N ALA A 59 3.20 -12.89 -11.51
CA ALA A 59 2.01 -13.60 -11.07
C ALA A 59 2.09 -15.12 -11.33
N GLU A 60 2.66 -15.55 -12.46
CA GLU A 60 2.97 -16.95 -12.75
C GLU A 60 3.93 -17.54 -11.70
N ALA A 61 5.05 -16.87 -11.43
CA ALA A 61 6.05 -17.34 -10.47
C ALA A 61 5.48 -17.44 -9.04
N VAL A 62 4.71 -16.45 -8.62
CA VAL A 62 3.98 -16.47 -7.34
C VAL A 62 2.98 -17.63 -7.33
N GLY A 63 2.24 -17.84 -8.43
CA GLY A 63 1.26 -18.91 -8.53
C GLY A 63 1.87 -20.31 -8.40
N VAL A 64 3.04 -20.55 -9.01
CA VAL A 64 3.79 -21.81 -8.87
C VAL A 64 4.22 -22.03 -7.42
N THR A 65 4.69 -20.98 -6.76
CA THR A 65 5.15 -21.06 -5.36
C THR A 65 4.00 -21.45 -4.43
N LYS A 66 2.84 -20.80 -4.60
CA LYS A 66 1.62 -21.09 -3.84
C LYS A 66 1.11 -22.51 -4.07
N GLY A 67 1.15 -23.00 -5.31
CA GLY A 67 0.76 -24.36 -5.65
C GLY A 67 1.62 -25.46 -5.00
N LYS A 68 2.84 -25.13 -4.56
CA LYS A 68 3.77 -26.05 -3.90
C LYS A 68 3.73 -25.98 -2.37
N LEU A 69 2.98 -25.06 -1.78
CA LEU A 69 2.85 -24.97 -0.33
C LEU A 69 2.25 -26.26 0.24
N ASN A 70 2.73 -26.64 1.43
CA ASN A 70 2.14 -27.76 2.16
C ASN A 70 0.75 -27.35 2.69
N THR A 71 -0.12 -28.33 2.89
CA THR A 71 -1.51 -28.08 3.31
C THR A 71 -1.58 -27.33 4.65
N LEU A 72 -0.68 -27.63 5.59
CA LEU A 72 -0.68 -27.00 6.91
C LEU A 72 -0.38 -25.50 6.82
N SER A 73 0.68 -25.09 6.10
CA SER A 73 0.99 -23.67 5.94
C SER A 73 -0.12 -22.95 5.18
N THR A 74 -0.67 -23.54 4.10
CA THR A 74 -1.79 -22.96 3.35
C THR A 74 -3.00 -22.70 4.25
N VAL A 75 -3.35 -23.65 5.13
CA VAL A 75 -4.48 -23.51 6.05
C VAL A 75 -4.20 -22.49 7.15
N LEU A 76 -3.03 -22.52 7.78
CA LEU A 76 -2.69 -21.57 8.84
C LEU A 76 -2.60 -20.13 8.33
N LEU A 77 -1.93 -19.91 7.19
CA LEU A 77 -1.88 -18.61 6.54
C LEU A 77 -3.26 -18.19 6.02
N GLY A 78 -4.09 -19.13 5.60
CA GLY A 78 -5.47 -18.87 5.20
C GLY A 78 -6.36 -18.43 6.37
N ILE A 79 -6.26 -19.08 7.53
CA ILE A 79 -6.98 -18.67 8.74
C ILE A 79 -6.54 -17.26 9.14
N LEU A 80 -5.22 -17.01 9.14
CA LEU A 80 -4.66 -15.71 9.46
C LEU A 80 -5.18 -14.61 8.51
N ALA A 81 -5.24 -14.88 7.20
CA ALA A 81 -5.82 -13.95 6.24
C ALA A 81 -7.29 -13.67 6.52
N GLY A 82 -8.08 -14.69 6.87
CA GLY A 82 -9.48 -14.55 7.26
C GLY A 82 -9.67 -13.64 8.48
N VAL A 83 -8.83 -13.82 9.50
CA VAL A 83 -8.82 -12.98 10.70
C VAL A 83 -8.50 -11.52 10.35
N PHE A 84 -7.50 -11.25 9.50
CA PHE A 84 -7.16 -9.88 9.11
C PHE A 84 -8.25 -9.17 8.31
N ILE A 85 -8.92 -9.88 7.39
CA ILE A 85 -10.08 -9.33 6.69
C ILE A 85 -11.23 -9.08 7.66
N GLY A 86 -11.47 -9.98 8.61
CA GLY A 86 -12.43 -9.79 9.68
C GLY A 86 -12.13 -8.54 10.52
N LEU A 87 -10.87 -8.31 10.88
CA LEU A 87 -10.44 -7.12 11.62
C LEU A 87 -10.68 -5.84 10.82
N GLY A 88 -10.37 -5.84 9.52
CA GLY A 88 -10.68 -4.71 8.63
C GLY A 88 -12.18 -4.42 8.55
N ALA A 89 -13.01 -5.47 8.48
CA ALA A 89 -14.47 -5.33 8.49
C ALA A 89 -14.97 -4.76 9.83
N MET A 90 -14.45 -5.24 10.96
CA MET A 90 -14.79 -4.72 12.29
C MET A 90 -14.37 -3.26 12.48
N PHE A 91 -13.20 -2.88 11.97
CA PHE A 91 -12.76 -1.50 12.03
C PHE A 91 -13.63 -0.59 11.16
N CYS A 92 -14.03 -1.06 9.98
CA CYS A 92 -15.03 -0.38 9.15
C CYS A 92 -16.35 -0.19 9.91
N THR A 93 -16.87 -1.22 10.58
CA THR A 93 -18.11 -1.07 11.37
C THR A 93 -17.94 -0.09 12.53
N LEU A 94 -16.79 -0.10 13.21
CA LEU A 94 -16.52 0.81 14.33
C LEU A 94 -16.50 2.27 13.90
N VAL A 95 -15.85 2.58 12.77
CA VAL A 95 -15.73 3.97 12.27
C VAL A 95 -17.04 4.47 11.64
N THR A 96 -17.89 3.56 11.15
CA THR A 96 -19.14 3.95 10.45
C THR A 96 -20.35 3.99 11.36
N THR A 97 -20.31 3.33 12.52
CA THR A 97 -21.40 3.34 13.50
C THR A 97 -21.45 4.70 14.19
N ASP A 98 -22.64 5.31 14.17
CA ASP A 98 -22.93 6.63 14.77
C ASP A 98 -21.92 7.74 14.40
N ALA A 99 -21.40 7.69 13.17
CA ALA A 99 -20.36 8.63 12.74
C ALA A 99 -20.82 10.10 12.71
N GLY A 100 -22.14 10.36 12.67
CA GLY A 100 -22.69 11.73 12.55
C GLY A 100 -22.37 12.43 11.23
N LEU A 101 -21.76 11.73 10.27
CA LEU A 101 -21.36 12.24 8.96
C LEU A 101 -22.41 11.89 7.88
N GLY A 102 -22.45 12.70 6.81
CA GLY A 102 -23.28 12.40 5.65
C GLY A 102 -22.91 11.07 4.97
N PHE A 103 -23.88 10.43 4.32
CA PHE A 103 -23.76 9.07 3.76
C PHE A 103 -22.46 8.83 2.98
N GLY A 104 -22.10 9.74 2.07
CA GLY A 104 -20.92 9.59 1.23
C GLY A 104 -19.61 9.55 2.03
N LEU A 105 -19.46 10.44 3.01
CA LEU A 105 -18.24 10.55 3.81
C LEU A 105 -18.12 9.36 4.78
N THR A 106 -19.22 8.92 5.37
CA THR A 106 -19.26 7.71 6.21
C THR A 106 -18.79 6.48 5.42
N LYS A 107 -19.27 6.29 4.18
CA LYS A 107 -18.84 5.16 3.34
C LYS A 107 -17.38 5.26 2.91
N LEU A 108 -16.89 6.47 2.62
CA LEU A 108 -15.46 6.68 2.29
C LEU A 108 -14.57 6.29 3.47
N LEU A 109 -14.87 6.76 4.68
CA LEU A 109 -14.11 6.43 5.88
C LEU A 109 -14.16 4.92 6.20
N GLY A 110 -15.32 4.29 6.05
CA GLY A 110 -15.44 2.84 6.19
C GLY A 110 -14.57 2.07 5.20
N GLY A 111 -14.52 2.51 3.93
CA GLY A 111 -13.63 1.93 2.92
C GLY A 111 -12.15 2.08 3.27
N LEU A 112 -11.72 3.27 3.72
CA LEU A 112 -10.35 3.52 4.16
C LEU A 112 -9.96 2.67 5.37
N ALA A 113 -10.87 2.52 6.34
CA ALA A 113 -10.70 1.65 7.49
C ALA A 113 -10.56 0.17 7.06
N PHE A 114 -11.38 -0.29 6.11
CA PHE A 114 -11.31 -1.66 5.60
C PHE A 114 -9.98 -1.97 4.90
N CYS A 115 -9.38 -1.00 4.19
CA CYS A 115 -8.08 -1.18 3.52
C CYS A 115 -6.97 -1.66 4.48
N LEU A 116 -7.05 -1.31 5.76
CA LEU A 116 -6.12 -1.81 6.78
C LEU A 116 -6.11 -3.35 6.83
N GLY A 117 -7.28 -4.00 6.72
CA GLY A 117 -7.37 -5.45 6.70
C GLY A 117 -6.59 -6.08 5.53
N LEU A 118 -6.66 -5.47 4.34
CA LEU A 118 -5.88 -5.92 3.18
C LEU A 118 -4.38 -5.67 3.34
N ILE A 119 -3.98 -4.53 3.95
CA ILE A 119 -2.57 -4.24 4.24
C ILE A 119 -1.98 -5.30 5.19
N LEU A 120 -2.71 -5.68 6.24
CA LEU A 120 -2.28 -6.73 7.17
C LEU A 120 -2.04 -8.07 6.47
N VAL A 121 -2.94 -8.45 5.55
CA VAL A 121 -2.78 -9.67 4.73
C VAL A 121 -1.49 -9.63 3.91
N VAL A 122 -1.23 -8.51 3.23
CA VAL A 122 -0.06 -8.36 2.35
C VAL A 122 1.24 -8.36 3.17
N VAL A 123 1.28 -7.60 4.27
CA VAL A 123 2.49 -7.50 5.13
C VAL A 123 2.81 -8.83 5.79
N ALA A 124 1.80 -9.57 6.25
CA ALA A 124 2.01 -10.89 6.84
C ALA A 124 2.30 -11.99 5.81
N GLY A 125 2.12 -11.71 4.51
CA GLY A 125 2.22 -12.71 3.45
C GLY A 125 1.17 -13.81 3.58
N ALA A 126 -0.02 -13.47 4.11
CA ALA A 126 -1.08 -14.44 4.37
C ALA A 126 -1.77 -14.89 3.06
N GLU A 127 -2.34 -16.09 3.07
CA GLU A 127 -2.96 -16.69 1.89
C GLU A 127 -4.43 -16.29 1.81
N LEU A 128 -4.73 -15.28 1.00
CA LEU A 128 -6.10 -14.82 0.75
C LEU A 128 -6.62 -15.39 -0.57
N PHE A 129 -7.86 -15.90 -0.55
CA PHE A 129 -8.50 -16.54 -1.71
C PHE A 129 -8.48 -15.65 -2.96
N THR A 130 -8.83 -14.37 -2.82
CA THR A 130 -8.88 -13.42 -3.94
C THR A 130 -7.50 -13.19 -4.57
N GLY A 131 -6.43 -13.19 -3.78
CA GLY A 131 -5.06 -13.16 -4.30
C GLY A 131 -4.67 -14.47 -4.99
N ASN A 132 -5.17 -15.60 -4.47
CA ASN A 132 -4.91 -16.93 -5.03
C ASN A 132 -5.66 -17.21 -6.34
N CYS A 133 -6.65 -16.39 -6.70
CA CYS A 133 -7.22 -16.42 -8.05
C CYS A 133 -6.17 -16.17 -9.14
N LEU A 134 -5.10 -15.42 -8.84
CA LEU A 134 -3.99 -15.18 -9.78
C LEU A 134 -3.17 -16.43 -10.07
N MET A 135 -3.30 -17.52 -9.29
CA MET A 135 -2.71 -18.82 -9.63
C MET A 135 -3.20 -19.35 -10.98
N THR A 136 -4.34 -18.87 -11.48
CA THR A 136 -4.84 -19.14 -12.84
C THR A 136 -3.78 -18.81 -13.89
N MET A 137 -2.95 -17.78 -13.70
CA MET A 137 -1.84 -17.47 -14.62
C MET A 137 -0.84 -18.62 -14.70
N SER A 138 -0.46 -19.19 -13.56
CA SER A 138 0.46 -20.35 -13.53
C SER A 138 -0.15 -21.63 -14.12
N TRP A 139 -1.47 -21.79 -14.04
CA TRP A 139 -2.18 -22.88 -14.68
C TRP A 139 -2.26 -22.70 -16.20
N MET A 140 -2.60 -21.50 -16.68
CA MET A 140 -2.64 -21.18 -18.11
C MET A 140 -1.26 -21.30 -18.77
N SER A 141 -0.18 -20.92 -18.06
CA SER A 141 1.20 -21.12 -18.51
C SER A 141 1.67 -22.59 -18.42
N GLY A 142 0.81 -23.54 -17.98
CA GLY A 142 1.13 -24.96 -17.88
C GLY A 142 2.13 -25.31 -16.76
N ARG A 143 2.39 -24.40 -15.82
CA ARG A 143 3.34 -24.62 -14.71
C ARG A 143 2.72 -25.30 -13.50
N THR A 144 1.41 -25.15 -13.33
CA THR A 144 0.64 -25.71 -12.21
C THR A 144 -0.50 -26.56 -12.75
N SER A 145 -0.72 -27.74 -12.16
CA SER A 145 -1.84 -28.61 -12.57
C SER A 145 -3.19 -28.03 -12.13
N PHE A 146 -4.24 -28.35 -12.86
CA PHE A 146 -5.61 -27.96 -12.48
C PHE A 146 -6.02 -28.50 -11.10
N ALA A 147 -5.55 -29.71 -10.75
CA ALA A 147 -5.77 -30.30 -9.43
C ALA A 147 -5.10 -29.49 -8.30
N GLN A 148 -3.88 -29.00 -8.50
CA GLN A 148 -3.20 -28.12 -7.54
C GLN A 148 -3.93 -26.79 -7.37
N LEU A 149 -4.45 -26.22 -8.46
CA LEU A 149 -5.25 -24.99 -8.44
C LEU A 149 -6.51 -25.17 -7.58
N LEU A 150 -7.33 -26.19 -7.88
CA LEU A 150 -8.56 -26.47 -7.14
C LEU A 150 -8.30 -26.83 -5.68
N ARG A 151 -7.26 -27.62 -5.39
CA ARG A 151 -6.87 -27.94 -4.02
C ARG A 151 -6.55 -26.67 -3.23
N ASN A 152 -5.73 -25.78 -3.81
CA ASN A 152 -5.35 -24.54 -3.13
C ASN A 152 -6.56 -23.63 -2.91
N TRP A 153 -7.41 -23.45 -3.92
CA TRP A 153 -8.62 -22.65 -3.81
C TRP A 153 -9.58 -23.17 -2.75
N GLY A 154 -9.84 -24.48 -2.72
CA GLY A 154 -10.67 -25.09 -1.69
C GLY A 154 -10.10 -24.86 -0.29
N LEU A 155 -8.82 -25.21 -0.08
CA LEU A 155 -8.17 -25.06 1.22
C LEU A 155 -8.20 -23.61 1.72
N VAL A 156 -7.81 -22.66 0.88
CA VAL A 156 -7.73 -21.25 1.28
C VAL A 156 -9.10 -20.64 1.48
N TYR A 157 -10.08 -20.97 0.64
CA TYR A 157 -11.45 -20.48 0.82
C TYR A 157 -12.02 -20.89 2.18
N PHE A 158 -11.94 -22.18 2.53
CA PHE A 158 -12.43 -22.67 3.83
C PHE A 158 -11.60 -22.13 5.00
N ALA A 159 -10.28 -22.03 4.86
CA ALA A 159 -9.42 -21.45 5.89
C ALA A 159 -9.75 -19.98 6.15
N ASN A 160 -9.94 -19.17 5.10
CA ASN A 160 -10.34 -17.76 5.21
C ASN A 160 -11.71 -17.64 5.90
N LEU A 161 -12.68 -18.49 5.54
CA LEU A 161 -14.00 -18.51 6.18
C LEU A 161 -13.88 -18.84 7.68
N ILE A 162 -13.11 -19.87 8.04
CA ILE A 162 -12.88 -20.26 9.44
C ILE A 162 -12.23 -19.10 10.22
N GLY A 163 -11.23 -18.43 9.65
CA GLY A 163 -10.58 -17.28 10.28
C GLY A 163 -11.51 -16.08 10.48
N ALA A 164 -12.35 -15.77 9.49
CA ALA A 164 -13.32 -14.69 9.62
C ALA A 164 -14.39 -15.02 10.67
N LEU A 165 -14.90 -16.25 10.67
CA LEU A 165 -15.90 -16.71 11.63
C LEU A 165 -15.35 -16.84 13.05
N SER A 166 -14.09 -17.24 13.22
CA SER A 166 -13.48 -17.33 14.55
C SER A 166 -13.36 -15.95 15.19
N LEU A 167 -12.95 -14.94 14.41
CA LEU A 167 -12.91 -13.56 14.89
C LEU A 167 -14.32 -13.01 15.16
N ALA A 168 -15.28 -13.26 14.26
CA ALA A 168 -16.66 -12.86 14.47
C ALA A 168 -17.26 -13.49 15.74
N GLY A 169 -17.00 -14.79 15.97
CA GLY A 169 -17.38 -15.50 17.18
C GLY A 169 -16.73 -14.92 18.42
N LEU A 170 -15.41 -14.66 18.38
CA LEU A 170 -14.70 -14.01 19.48
C LEU A 170 -15.35 -12.67 19.84
N MET A 171 -15.66 -11.83 18.84
CA MET A 171 -16.31 -10.55 19.07
C MET A 171 -17.77 -10.64 19.52
N PHE A 172 -18.47 -11.69 19.13
CA PHE A 172 -19.79 -11.97 19.66
C PHE A 172 -19.72 -12.21 21.18
N TYR A 173 -18.72 -12.97 21.65
CA TYR A 173 -18.50 -13.25 23.08
C TYR A 173 -17.98 -12.06 23.89
N THR A 174 -17.37 -11.05 23.27
CA THR A 174 -16.94 -9.84 24.00
C THR A 174 -18.08 -8.88 24.33
N TYR A 175 -19.30 -9.14 23.83
CA TYR A 175 -20.48 -8.26 23.95
C TYR A 175 -20.25 -6.82 23.48
N GLN A 176 -19.20 -6.56 22.70
CA GLN A 176 -18.88 -5.22 22.22
C GLN A 176 -19.98 -4.61 21.32
N TRP A 177 -20.74 -5.46 20.65
CA TRP A 177 -21.90 -5.04 19.86
C TRP A 177 -23.08 -4.52 20.71
N MET A 178 -23.08 -4.76 22.02
CA MET A 178 -24.07 -4.19 22.97
C MET A 178 -23.63 -2.82 23.53
N LEU A 179 -22.40 -2.38 23.28
CA LEU A 179 -21.91 -1.10 23.80
C LEU A 179 -22.53 0.11 23.08
N SER A 180 -23.04 -0.10 21.86
CA SER A 180 -23.92 0.84 21.19
C SER A 180 -25.33 0.60 21.71
N GLY A 181 -25.74 1.37 22.72
CA GLY A 181 -27.12 1.38 23.25
C GLY A 181 -28.14 1.81 22.21
#